data_AF-X1L762-F1
#
_entry.id   AF-X1L762-F1
#
_cell.length_a   1.000
_cell.length_b   1.000
_cell.length_c   1.000
_cell.angle_alpha   90.00
_cell.angle_beta   90.00
_cell.angle_gamma   90.00
#
_symmetry.space_group_name_H-M   'P 1'
#
loop_
_entity.id
_entity.type
_entity.pdbx_description
1 polymer ?
#
loop_
_entity_poly.entity_id
_entity_poly.type
_entity_poly.pdbx_seq_one_letter_code
_entity_poly.pdbx_strand_id
1 'polypeptide(L)' 'DLKYPSLEVKKIKGTDSIWEARASKSLRITFNLKGNIIILRTIGGHKILNRP' A
#
# COMPACT_ATOMS: atom_id res chain seq x y z
N ASP A 1 14.00 -3.07 6.41
CA ASP A 1 12.97 -4.08 6.12
C ASP A 1 11.66 -3.60 6.72
N LEU A 2 10.60 -3.45 5.92
CA LEU A 2 9.29 -2.97 6.40
C LEU A 2 8.58 -4.14 7.11
N LYS A 3 9.04 -4.48 8.32
CA LYS A 3 8.65 -5.67 9.10
C LYS A 3 7.32 -5.50 9.87
N TYR A 4 6.28 -5.08 9.17
CA TYR A 4 4.93 -5.06 9.73
C TYR A 4 4.06 -6.02 8.92
N PRO A 5 3.96 -7.30 9.34
CA PRO A 5 3.16 -8.31 8.64
C PRO A 5 1.70 -7.87 8.43
N SER A 6 1.16 -7.10 9.38
CA SER A 6 -0.20 -6.56 9.34
C SER A 6 -0.44 -5.51 8.26
N LEU A 7 0.60 -4.82 7.77
CA LEU A 7 0.48 -3.80 6.73
C LEU A 7 0.50 -4.40 5.31
N GLU A 8 0.77 -5.70 5.18
CA GLU A 8 0.78 -6.46 3.91
C GLU A 8 1.42 -5.68 2.74
N VAL A 9 2.59 -5.09 3.01
CA VAL A 9 3.27 -4.19 2.06
C VAL A 9 3.82 -4.98 0.90
N LYS A 10 3.51 -4.55 -0.33
CA LYS A 10 4.04 -5.16 -1.56
C LYS A 10 4.47 -4.10 -2.58
N LYS A 11 5.56 -4.38 -3.30
CA LYS A 11 5.99 -3.53 -4.43
C LYS A 11 5.05 -3.73 -5.61
N ILE A 12 4.61 -2.65 -6.24
CA ILE A 12 3.79 -2.72 -7.45
C ILE A 12 4.70 -3.05 -8.64
N LYS A 13 4.41 -4.15 -9.34
CA LYS A 13 5.16 -4.59 -10.52
C LYS A 13 5.04 -3.56 -11.64
N GLY A 14 6.12 -3.39 -12.42
CA GLY A 14 6.14 -2.47 -13.57
C GLY A 14 6.21 -0.98 -13.20
N THR A 15 6.54 -0.66 -11.94
CA THR A 15 6.69 0.73 -11.49
C THR A 15 8.00 0.93 -10.74
N ASP A 16 8.62 2.09 -10.93
CA ASP A 16 9.82 2.46 -10.19
C ASP A 16 9.44 2.87 -8.77
N SER A 17 9.62 1.93 -7.85
CA SER A 17 9.60 2.15 -6.41
C SER A 17 8.24 2.54 -5.83
N ILE A 18 7.13 2.12 -6.46
CA ILE A 18 5.80 2.22 -5.87
C ILE A 18 5.50 0.99 -5.03
N TRP A 19 4.92 1.24 -3.87
CA TRP A 19 4.50 0.24 -2.92
C TRP A 19 3.01 0.43 -2.60
N GLU A 20 2.33 -0.68 -2.37
CA GLU A 20 0.98 -0.73 -1.83
C GLU A 20 1.04 -1.32 -0.41
N ALA A 21 0.36 -0.69 0.54
CA ALA A 21 0.12 -1.19 1.88
C ALA A 21 -1.38 -1.26 2.18
N ARG A 22 -1.74 -2.18 3.07
CA ARG A 22 -3.10 -2.35 3.61
C ARG A 22 -3.09 -2.12 5.11
N ALA A 23 -3.70 -1.02 5.55
CA ALA A 23 -3.88 -0.76 6.97
C ALA A 23 -5.11 -1.49 7.54
N SER A 24 -6.08 -1.82 6.68
CA SER A 24 -7.22 -2.68 6.98
C SER A 24 -7.72 -3.32 5.68
N LYS A 25 -8.73 -4.21 5.73
CA LYS A 25 -9.34 -4.78 4.52
C LYS A 25 -9.92 -3.69 3.59
N SER A 26 -10.39 -2.59 4.16
CA SER A 26 -11.06 -1.49 3.45
C SER A 26 -10.15 -0.28 3.21
N LEU A 27 -8.91 -0.27 3.68
CA LEU A 27 -8.00 0.87 3.51
C LEU A 27 -6.73 0.45 2.76
N ARG A 28 -6.54 1.02 1.57
CA ARG A 28 -5.33 0.85 0.76
C ARG A 28 -4.56 2.16 0.68
N ILE A 29 -3.24 2.04 0.78
CA ILE A 29 -2.30 3.14 0.72
C ILE A 29 -1.29 2.82 -0.36
N THR A 30 -1.04 3.76 -1.28
CA THR A 30 0.07 3.68 -2.22
C THR A 30 1.10 4.75 -1.90
N PHE A 31 2.37 4.39 -1.95
CA PHE A 31 3.46 5.29 -1.60
C PHE A 31 4.74 5.00 -2.38
N ASN A 32 5.66 5.95 -2.37
CA ASN A 32 7.04 5.74 -2.80
C ASN A 32 7.99 5.74 -1.63
N LEU A 33 9.05 4.97 -1.79
CA LEU A 33 10.25 5.10 -0.98
C LEU A 33 11.30 5.85 -1.78
N LYS A 34 11.75 6.99 -1.28
CA LYS A 34 12.93 7.72 -1.78
C LYS A 34 13.91 7.90 -0.63
N GLY A 35 14.88 6.99 -0.50
CA GLY A 35 15.77 6.94 0.65
C GLY A 35 14.96 6.79 1.94
N ASN A 36 15.07 7.77 2.84
CA ASN A 36 14.35 7.81 4.12
C ASN A 36 13.00 8.55 4.06
N ILE A 37 12.55 8.95 2.87
CA ILE A 37 11.31 9.69 2.67
C ILE A 37 10.23 8.75 2.13
N ILE A 38 9.05 8.77 2.77
CA ILE A 38 7.84 8.14 2.29
C ILE A 38 6.97 9.22 1.63
N ILE A 39 6.68 9.06 0.34
CA ILE A 39 5.77 9.96 -0.39
C ILE A 39 4.44 9.23 -0.59
N LEU A 40 3.40 9.66 0.10
CA LEU A 40 2.05 9.12 -0.05
C LEU A 40 1.45 9.60 -1.38
N ARG A 41 0.99 8.66 -2.22
CA ARG A 41 0.35 8.96 -3.51
C ARG A 41 -1.17 8.94 -3.39
N THR A 42 -1.71 7.88 -2.80
CA THR A 42 -3.15 7.70 -2.65
C THR A 42 -3.44 7.05 -1.32
N ILE A 43 -4.41 7.60 -0.61
CA ILE A 43 -4.94 7.08 0.64
C ILE A 43 -6.44 7.04 0.45
N GLY A 44 -7.03 5.85 0.46
CA GLY A 44 -8.44 5.76 0.12
C GLY A 44 -9.10 4.47 0.55
N GLY A 45 -10.42 4.58 0.74
CA GLY A 45 -11.29 3.45 0.97
C GLY A 45 -11.30 2.53 -0.25
N HIS A 46 -10.90 1.29 -0.07
CA HIS A 46 -11.10 0.22 -1.03
C HIS A 46 -12.45 -0.45 -0.75
N LYS A 47 -13.41 -0.30 -1.67
CA LYS A 47 -14.69 -1.01 -1.58
C LYS A 47 -14.43 -2.50 -1.81
N ILE A 48 -14.60 -3.28 -0.75
CA ILE A 48 -14.63 -4.74 -0.84
C ILE A 48 -15.98 -5.10 -1.46
N LEU A 49 -15.96 -5.64 -2.68
CA LEU A 49 -17.17 -6.16 -3.29
C LEU A 49 -17.44 -7.53 -2.66
N ASN A 50 -18.29 -7.56 -1.63
CA ASN A 50 -18.82 -8.82 -1.09
C ASN A 50 -19.81 -9.38 -2.12
N ARG A 51 -19.34 -10.22 -3.03
CA ARG A 51 -20.23 -11.06 -3.83
C ARG A 51 -20.62 -12.26 -2.96
N PRO A 52 -21.94 -12.52 -2.77
CA PRO A 52 -22.43 -13.67 -2.01
C PRO A 52 -22.04 -14.99 -2.68
#